data_AF-A0A8H3ATZ7-F1
#
_entry.id   AF-A0A8H3ATZ7-F1
#
_cell.length_a   1.000
_cell.length_b   1.000
_cell.length_c   1.000
_cell.angle_alpha   90.00
_cell.angle_beta   90.00
_cell.angle_gamma   90.00
#
_symmetry.space_group_name_H-M   'P 1'
#
loop_
_entity.id
_entity.type
_entity.pdbx_description
1 polymer ?
#
loop_
_entity_poly.entity_id
_entity_poly.type
_entity_poly.pdbx_seq_one_letter_code
_entity_poly.pdbx_strand_id
1 'polypeptide(L)'
;MSSLLSLEPLPLEELPDIQAVLAEAKGLFQDIPNWTEGKTYHGIRTHTKPMSGPAWHSRTSVHESTDGTFEEFWNCLGVNHSLNEKDYVPEVKSARQLASLEAFEAWTMGYKFTPPVSDRTFTVLIVCVLENSPSRQGFVISLPLDVSTDQALAAQEPRGVRGRYVSVECVKEIDSKVEWTMATRSAPGGLIPSFLSESAMPSKICEDVPHVVEWIKTKRASSG
;
A
#
# COMPACT_ATOMS: atom_id res chain seq x y z
N MET A 1 -13.45 -20.06 -3.44
CA MET A 1 -12.03 -19.91 -3.08
C MET A 1 -11.92 -18.72 -2.14
N SER A 2 -11.03 -18.76 -1.16
CA SER A 2 -10.73 -17.57 -0.34
C SER A 2 -10.10 -16.50 -1.24
N SER A 3 -10.32 -15.23 -0.93
CA SER A 3 -9.72 -14.09 -1.63
C SER A 3 -8.22 -14.04 -1.33
N LEU A 4 -7.37 -13.82 -2.34
CA LEU A 4 -5.94 -13.62 -2.15
C LEU A 4 -5.64 -12.23 -1.56
N LEU A 5 -6.51 -11.25 -1.82
CA LEU A 5 -6.43 -9.90 -1.24
C LEU A 5 -7.11 -9.85 0.14
N SER A 6 -6.54 -10.56 1.10
CA SER A 6 -7.09 -10.71 2.45
C SER A 6 -6.17 -10.19 3.56
N LEU A 7 -6.72 -10.07 4.76
CA LEU A 7 -5.96 -9.74 5.98
C LEU A 7 -5.40 -10.99 6.68
N GLU A 8 -5.58 -12.17 6.09
CA GLU A 8 -4.97 -13.41 6.57
C GLU A 8 -3.50 -13.43 6.15
N PRO A 9 -2.55 -13.46 7.10
CA PRO A 9 -1.14 -13.51 6.75
C PRO A 9 -0.77 -14.80 6.05
N LEU A 10 -0.02 -14.68 4.97
CA LEU A 10 0.50 -15.81 4.22
C LEU A 10 1.74 -16.36 4.93
N PRO A 11 1.85 -17.69 5.13
CA PRO A 11 3.10 -18.28 5.57
C PRO A 11 4.15 -18.20 4.45
N LEU A 12 5.43 -18.22 4.82
CA LEU A 12 6.55 -18.13 3.86
C LEU A 12 6.54 -19.26 2.81
N GLU A 13 5.96 -20.40 3.16
CA GLU A 13 5.91 -21.60 2.32
C GLU A 13 4.71 -21.62 1.34
N GLU A 14 3.75 -20.72 1.48
CA GLU A 14 2.52 -20.68 0.66
C GLU A 14 2.40 -19.35 -0.10
N LEU A 15 3.41 -19.04 -0.91
CA LEU A 15 3.40 -17.86 -1.75
C LEU A 15 2.35 -18.01 -2.87
N PRO A 16 1.49 -17.00 -3.10
CA PRO A 16 0.44 -17.07 -4.09
C PRO A 16 1.00 -16.87 -5.51
N ASP A 17 0.29 -17.40 -6.50
CA ASP A 17 0.61 -17.13 -7.91
C ASP A 17 0.39 -15.64 -8.24
N ILE A 18 1.38 -15.02 -8.85
CA ILE A 18 1.38 -13.58 -9.14
C ILE A 18 0.26 -13.21 -10.11
N GLN A 19 -0.01 -14.06 -11.12
CA GLN A 19 -1.03 -13.77 -12.12
C GLN A 19 -2.43 -13.83 -11.49
N ALA A 20 -2.66 -14.76 -10.57
CA ALA A 20 -3.88 -14.82 -9.78
C ALA A 20 -4.04 -13.59 -8.88
N VAL A 21 -2.99 -13.17 -8.16
CA VAL A 21 -3.00 -11.96 -7.31
C VAL A 21 -3.27 -10.70 -8.16
N LEU A 22 -2.59 -10.58 -9.31
CA LEU A 22 -2.78 -9.46 -10.24
C LEU A 22 -4.17 -9.44 -10.85
N ALA A 23 -4.74 -10.59 -11.20
CA ALA A 23 -6.10 -10.68 -11.71
C ALA A 23 -7.12 -10.23 -10.65
N GLU A 24 -6.92 -10.60 -9.39
CA GLU A 24 -7.78 -10.15 -8.28
C GLU A 24 -7.62 -8.64 -8.02
N ALA A 25 -6.40 -8.11 -8.08
CA ALA A 25 -6.13 -6.67 -7.98
C ALA A 25 -6.82 -5.86 -9.07
N LYS A 26 -6.79 -6.34 -10.32
CA LYS A 26 -7.53 -5.72 -11.43
C LYS A 26 -9.04 -5.78 -11.21
N GLY A 27 -9.55 -6.92 -10.74
CA GLY A 27 -10.97 -7.07 -10.37
C GLY A 27 -11.40 -6.10 -9.26
N LEU A 28 -10.55 -5.90 -8.25
CA LEU A 28 -10.78 -4.92 -7.19
C LEU A 28 -10.97 -3.50 -7.75
N PHE A 29 -10.09 -3.07 -8.67
CA PHE A 29 -10.17 -1.74 -9.26
C PHE A 29 -11.34 -1.56 -10.22
N GLN A 30 -11.73 -2.61 -10.95
CA GLN A 30 -12.97 -2.59 -11.74
C GLN A 30 -14.23 -2.45 -10.87
N ASP A 31 -14.16 -2.89 -9.61
CA ASP A 31 -15.28 -2.84 -8.66
C ASP A 31 -15.35 -1.52 -7.86
N ILE A 32 -14.25 -0.78 -7.70
CA ILE A 32 -14.22 0.50 -6.94
C ILE A 32 -15.35 1.47 -7.33
N PRO A 33 -15.70 1.68 -8.62
CA PRO A 33 -16.80 2.58 -8.98
C PRO A 33 -18.17 2.20 -8.39
N ASN A 34 -18.35 0.95 -7.95
CA ASN A 34 -19.57 0.47 -7.30
C ASN A 34 -19.56 0.66 -5.78
N TRP A 35 -18.46 1.17 -5.20
CA TRP A 35 -18.31 1.33 -3.76
C TRP A 35 -19.04 2.60 -3.29
N THR A 36 -19.35 2.66 -1.99
CA THR A 36 -19.98 3.84 -1.43
C THR A 36 -19.00 5.01 -1.43
N GLU A 37 -19.40 6.14 -2.02
CA GLU A 37 -18.61 7.37 -1.99
C GLU A 37 -18.45 7.87 -0.54
N GLY A 38 -17.21 8.19 -0.20
CA GLY A 38 -16.83 8.75 1.09
C GLY A 38 -16.59 10.26 1.02
N LYS A 39 -15.85 10.76 2.01
CA LYS A 39 -15.47 12.17 2.09
C LYS A 39 -14.39 12.53 1.07
N THR A 40 -14.24 13.81 0.82
CA THR A 40 -13.17 14.37 0.00
C THR A 40 -12.08 14.96 0.90
N TYR A 41 -10.82 14.63 0.63
CA TYR A 41 -9.64 15.16 1.31
C TYR A 41 -8.65 15.63 0.26
N HIS A 42 -8.08 16.84 0.39
CA HIS A 42 -7.16 17.41 -0.60
C HIS A 42 -7.70 17.39 -2.05
N GLY A 43 -9.02 17.53 -2.23
CA GLY A 43 -9.68 17.43 -3.54
C GLY A 43 -9.88 16.01 -4.08
N ILE A 44 -9.47 14.98 -3.32
CA ILE A 44 -9.52 13.57 -3.71
C ILE A 44 -10.74 12.91 -3.07
N ARG A 45 -11.60 12.29 -3.88
CA ARG A 45 -12.77 11.54 -3.39
C ARG A 45 -12.36 10.14 -2.94
N THR A 46 -12.82 9.77 -1.75
CA THR A 46 -12.61 8.42 -1.20
C THR A 46 -13.81 7.53 -1.50
N HIS A 47 -13.61 6.22 -1.49
CA HIS A 47 -14.65 5.21 -1.61
C HIS A 47 -14.49 4.16 -0.49
N THR A 48 -15.57 3.51 -0.10
CA THR A 48 -15.54 2.48 0.95
C THR A 48 -16.46 1.32 0.59
N LYS A 49 -15.97 0.09 0.79
CA LYS A 49 -16.76 -1.14 0.66
C LYS A 49 -16.76 -1.91 1.98
N PRO A 50 -17.92 -2.07 2.63
CA PRO A 50 -18.04 -2.87 3.85
C PRO A 50 -17.62 -4.32 3.64
N MET A 51 -17.01 -4.92 4.67
CA MET A 51 -16.58 -6.32 4.67
C MET A 51 -16.97 -6.98 6.00
N SER A 52 -16.89 -8.32 6.06
CA SER A 52 -16.83 -9.00 7.35
C SER A 52 -15.44 -8.72 7.96
N GLY A 53 -15.38 -7.80 8.93
CA GLY A 53 -14.13 -7.21 9.44
C GLY A 53 -13.82 -5.84 8.82
N PRO A 54 -12.54 -5.41 8.81
CA PRO A 54 -12.18 -4.09 8.31
C PRO A 54 -12.63 -3.88 6.86
N ALA A 55 -13.29 -2.75 6.63
CA ALA A 55 -13.75 -2.32 5.31
C ALA A 55 -12.58 -2.05 4.37
N TRP A 56 -12.84 -2.15 3.07
CA TRP A 56 -11.96 -1.58 2.07
C TRP A 56 -12.14 -0.07 2.02
N HIS A 57 -11.03 0.67 1.95
CA HIS A 57 -11.00 2.09 1.67
C HIS A 57 -10.18 2.33 0.41
N SER A 58 -10.65 3.23 -0.44
CA SER A 58 -10.00 3.54 -1.71
C SER A 58 -9.99 5.04 -1.97
N ARG A 59 -9.04 5.48 -2.79
CA ARG A 59 -9.00 6.80 -3.40
C ARG A 59 -8.40 6.72 -4.79
N THR A 60 -8.77 7.69 -5.63
CA THR A 60 -8.18 7.89 -6.96
C THR A 60 -7.82 9.35 -7.14
N SER A 61 -6.58 9.60 -7.54
CA SER A 61 -6.02 10.94 -7.81
C SER A 61 -5.49 11.00 -9.24
N VAL A 62 -5.65 12.14 -9.91
CA VAL A 62 -5.12 12.38 -11.26
C VAL A 62 -4.13 13.54 -11.19
N HIS A 63 -2.97 13.35 -11.82
CA HIS A 63 -1.81 14.23 -11.71
C HIS A 63 -1.37 14.71 -13.09
N GLU A 64 -1.15 16.02 -13.21
CA GLU A 64 -0.57 16.59 -14.42
C GLU A 64 0.94 16.28 -14.48
N SER A 65 1.54 16.40 -15.66
CA SER A 65 2.99 16.19 -15.85
C SER A 65 3.86 17.10 -14.97
N THR A 66 3.32 18.26 -14.56
CA THR A 66 3.96 19.17 -13.61
C THR A 66 4.08 18.59 -12.20
N ASP A 67 3.18 17.70 -11.79
CA ASP A 67 3.26 16.98 -10.52
C ASP A 67 4.15 15.74 -10.60
N GLY A 68 4.15 15.03 -11.73
CA GLY A 68 4.95 13.83 -11.95
C GLY A 68 4.69 13.19 -13.31
N THR A 69 5.70 12.60 -13.95
CA THR A 69 5.49 11.67 -15.08
C THR A 69 5.18 10.27 -14.56
N PHE A 70 4.72 9.38 -15.45
CA PHE A 70 4.50 7.98 -15.09
C PHE A 70 5.75 7.35 -14.47
N GLU A 71 6.92 7.57 -15.07
CA GLU A 71 8.19 7.03 -14.58
C GLU A 71 8.50 7.50 -13.17
N GLU A 72 8.21 8.75 -12.83
CA GLU A 72 8.52 9.31 -11.52
C GLU A 72 7.59 8.78 -10.45
N PHE A 73 6.29 8.65 -10.77
CA PHE A 73 5.34 7.95 -9.91
C PHE A 73 5.74 6.49 -9.73
N TRP A 74 6.11 5.79 -10.81
CA TRP A 74 6.55 4.39 -10.73
C TRP A 74 7.87 4.23 -9.98
N ASN A 75 8.82 5.16 -10.13
CA ASN A 75 10.06 5.15 -9.38
C ASN A 75 9.84 5.42 -7.88
N CYS A 76 8.84 6.23 -7.53
CA CYS A 76 8.45 6.45 -6.14
C CYS A 76 7.72 5.24 -5.55
N LEU A 77 6.75 4.70 -6.27
CA LEU A 77 5.78 3.73 -5.73
C LEU A 77 6.15 2.28 -6.03
N GLY A 78 6.67 1.97 -7.21
CA GLY A 78 6.95 0.60 -7.65
C GLY A 78 8.42 0.18 -7.54
N VAL A 79 9.36 1.13 -7.44
CA VAL A 79 10.79 0.85 -7.30
C VAL A 79 11.23 1.17 -5.87
N ASN A 80 11.81 0.20 -5.15
CA ASN A 80 12.19 0.38 -3.73
C ASN A 80 11.02 0.88 -2.85
N HIS A 81 9.80 0.40 -3.11
CA HIS A 81 8.54 0.88 -2.52
C HIS A 81 8.66 1.21 -1.02
N SER A 82 9.03 0.22 -0.19
CA SER A 82 9.11 0.37 1.26
C SER A 82 10.19 1.36 1.73
N LEU A 83 11.29 1.50 0.99
CA LEU A 83 12.32 2.49 1.31
C LEU A 83 11.84 3.90 0.98
N ASN A 84 11.20 4.08 -0.17
CA ASN A 84 10.63 5.38 -0.53
C ASN A 84 9.49 5.76 0.41
N GLU A 85 8.62 4.81 0.77
CA GLU A 85 7.54 5.04 1.75
C GLU A 85 8.10 5.55 3.08
N LYS A 86 9.22 4.98 3.54
CA LYS A 86 9.92 5.49 4.73
C LYS A 86 10.40 6.94 4.57
N ASP A 87 10.77 7.37 3.37
CA ASP A 87 11.24 8.72 3.10
C ASP A 87 10.09 9.75 3.07
N TYR A 88 8.93 9.39 2.51
CA TYR A 88 7.81 10.34 2.34
C TYR A 88 6.71 10.23 3.40
N VAL A 89 6.58 9.12 4.15
CA VAL A 89 5.59 8.95 5.22
C VAL A 89 6.24 9.24 6.58
N PRO A 90 5.89 10.35 7.27
CA PRO A 90 6.52 10.74 8.53
C PRO A 90 6.35 9.72 9.66
N GLU A 91 5.27 8.93 9.62
CA GLU A 91 4.98 7.89 10.61
C GLU A 91 5.85 6.63 10.44
N VAL A 92 6.49 6.40 9.29
CA VAL A 92 7.32 5.21 9.07
C VAL A 92 8.71 5.37 9.70
N LYS A 93 8.94 4.67 10.82
CA LYS A 93 10.22 4.67 11.56
C LYS A 93 11.27 3.81 10.89
N SER A 94 10.90 2.68 10.32
CA SER A 94 11.84 1.71 9.75
C SER A 94 11.20 0.93 8.60
N ALA A 95 12.02 0.65 7.59
CA ALA A 95 11.71 -0.26 6.50
C ALA A 95 12.92 -1.20 6.37
N ARG A 96 12.69 -2.51 6.47
CA ARG A 96 13.76 -3.50 6.37
C ARG A 96 13.29 -4.67 5.51
N GLN A 97 14.05 -4.96 4.45
CA GLN A 97 13.85 -6.16 3.66
C GLN A 97 14.25 -7.38 4.49
N LEU A 98 13.35 -8.36 4.55
CA LEU A 98 13.53 -9.63 5.24
C LEU A 98 14.12 -10.67 4.30
N ALA A 99 13.56 -10.78 3.09
CA ALA A 99 13.97 -11.74 2.08
C ALA A 99 13.53 -11.29 0.68
N SER A 100 14.24 -11.78 -0.34
CA SER A 100 13.79 -11.75 -1.73
C SER A 100 13.27 -13.14 -2.08
N LEU A 101 11.99 -13.25 -2.46
CA LEU A 101 11.25 -14.50 -2.59
C LEU A 101 10.69 -14.64 -3.99
N GLU A 102 11.52 -15.14 -4.91
CA GLU A 102 11.22 -15.24 -6.35
C GLU A 102 10.78 -13.89 -6.95
N ALA A 103 9.47 -13.66 -7.05
CA ALA A 103 8.88 -12.42 -7.57
C ALA A 103 8.32 -11.48 -6.49
N PHE A 104 8.38 -11.90 -5.24
CA PHE A 104 7.98 -11.10 -4.09
C PHE A 104 9.21 -10.62 -3.34
N GLU A 105 9.02 -9.52 -2.62
CA GLU A 105 9.94 -9.10 -1.58
C GLU A 105 9.21 -9.14 -0.24
N ALA A 106 9.81 -9.78 0.76
CA ALA A 106 9.33 -9.72 2.13
C ALA A 106 9.92 -8.50 2.82
N TRP A 107 9.06 -7.65 3.38
CA TRP A 107 9.42 -6.41 4.06
C TRP A 107 8.78 -6.35 5.44
N THR A 108 9.47 -5.73 6.39
CA THR A 108 8.88 -5.35 7.68
C THR A 108 9.02 -3.85 7.92
N MET A 109 7.91 -3.25 8.31
CA MET A 109 7.69 -1.83 8.43
C MET A 109 7.30 -1.48 9.86
N GLY A 110 8.00 -0.51 10.46
CA GLY A 110 7.71 -0.01 11.80
C GLY A 110 7.04 1.35 11.74
N TYR A 111 5.81 1.47 12.26
CA TYR A 111 5.04 2.72 12.25
C TYR A 111 4.94 3.32 13.65
N LYS A 112 5.23 4.62 13.72
CA LYS A 112 5.02 5.44 14.91
C LYS A 112 3.54 5.68 15.12
N PHE A 113 3.05 5.38 16.32
CA PHE A 113 1.73 5.84 16.75
C PHE A 113 1.88 6.87 17.86
N THR A 114 0.90 7.76 17.96
CA THR A 114 0.87 8.79 18.99
C THR A 114 0.57 8.13 20.35
N PRO A 115 1.39 8.35 21.39
CA PRO A 115 1.09 7.88 22.74
C PRO A 115 -0.31 8.31 23.19
N PRO A 116 -1.05 7.46 23.93
CA PRO A 116 -0.60 6.25 24.63
C PRO A 116 -0.62 4.97 23.78
N VAL A 117 -0.87 5.07 22.48
CA VAL A 117 -1.01 3.89 21.63
C VAL A 117 0.38 3.38 21.18
N SER A 118 0.67 2.10 21.43
CA SER A 118 1.96 1.47 21.03
C SER A 118 2.21 1.54 19.54
N ASP A 119 3.47 1.61 19.12
CA ASP A 119 3.88 1.51 17.71
C ASP A 119 3.39 0.22 17.04
N ARG A 120 3.31 0.22 15.71
CA ARG A 120 2.90 -0.95 14.91
C ARG A 120 4.06 -1.53 14.12
N THR A 121 4.01 -2.84 13.95
CA THR A 121 4.83 -3.56 13.00
C THR A 121 3.93 -4.18 11.95
N PHE A 122 4.20 -3.93 10.68
CA PHE A 122 3.52 -4.58 9.56
C PHE A 122 4.57 -5.34 8.76
N THR A 123 4.37 -6.64 8.60
CA THR A 123 5.25 -7.51 7.81
C THR A 123 4.45 -7.97 6.60
N VAL A 124 4.98 -7.70 5.41
CA VAL A 124 4.25 -7.83 4.15
C VAL A 124 5.09 -8.46 3.05
N LEU A 125 4.44 -9.20 2.17
CA LEU A 125 4.93 -9.55 0.84
C LEU A 125 4.53 -8.44 -0.12
N ILE A 126 5.48 -7.95 -0.90
CA ILE A 126 5.24 -6.93 -1.93
C ILE A 126 5.58 -7.54 -3.29
N VAL A 127 4.69 -7.36 -4.25
CA VAL A 127 4.98 -7.61 -5.68
C VAL A 127 4.66 -6.35 -6.48
N CYS A 128 5.58 -6.02 -7.40
CA CYS A 128 5.44 -4.92 -8.33
C CYS A 128 5.34 -5.47 -9.75
N VAL A 129 4.27 -5.15 -10.47
CA VAL A 129 4.05 -5.61 -11.84
C VAL A 129 3.87 -4.42 -12.76
N LEU A 130 4.71 -4.33 -13.80
CA LEU A 130 4.60 -3.29 -14.83
C LEU A 130 4.07 -3.88 -16.13
N GLU A 131 3.00 -3.29 -16.66
CA GLU A 131 2.38 -3.65 -17.94
C GLU A 131 2.48 -2.46 -18.90
N ASN A 132 2.96 -2.70 -20.12
CA ASN A 132 3.12 -1.65 -21.14
C ASN A 132 2.01 -1.67 -22.21
N SER A 133 1.07 -2.63 -22.14
CA SER A 133 0.01 -2.82 -23.13
C SER A 133 -1.27 -3.34 -22.45
N PRO A 134 -2.48 -2.88 -22.86
CA PRO A 134 -2.77 -1.91 -23.93
C PRO A 134 -2.51 -0.44 -23.54
N SER A 135 -2.36 -0.16 -22.25
CA SER A 135 -1.95 1.14 -21.69
C SER A 135 -0.90 0.89 -20.63
N ARG A 136 0.07 1.80 -20.48
CA ARG A 136 1.11 1.66 -19.48
C ARG A 136 0.52 1.81 -18.07
N GLN A 137 0.71 0.77 -17.25
CA GLN A 137 0.24 0.75 -15.87
C GLN A 137 1.16 -0.11 -15.00
N GLY A 138 1.35 0.30 -13.76
CA GLY A 138 2.14 -0.40 -12.76
C GLY A 138 1.29 -0.71 -11.54
N PHE A 139 1.34 -1.94 -11.06
CA PHE A 139 0.66 -2.40 -9.86
C PHE A 139 1.66 -2.63 -8.74
N VAL A 140 1.33 -2.18 -7.53
CA VAL A 140 2.04 -2.51 -6.29
C VAL A 140 1.05 -3.20 -5.38
N ILE A 141 1.32 -4.45 -5.01
CA ILE A 141 0.41 -5.29 -4.25
C ILE A 141 1.13 -5.73 -2.98
N SER A 142 0.59 -5.33 -1.83
CA SER A 142 1.09 -5.71 -0.52
C SER A 142 0.14 -6.68 0.16
N LEU A 143 0.64 -7.85 0.56
CA LEU A 143 -0.12 -8.89 1.25
C LEU A 143 0.48 -9.09 2.65
N PRO A 144 -0.30 -9.32 3.71
CA PRO A 144 0.27 -9.60 5.02
C PRO A 144 1.06 -10.92 5.00
N LEU A 145 2.20 -10.94 5.69
CA LEU A 145 3.11 -12.08 5.76
C LEU A 145 3.29 -12.53 7.21
N ASP A 146 3.23 -13.85 7.43
CA ASP A 146 3.62 -14.46 8.69
C ASP A 146 5.05 -15.01 8.59
N VAL A 147 5.94 -14.45 9.41
CA VAL A 147 7.32 -14.92 9.56
C VAL A 147 7.55 -15.60 10.91
N SER A 148 6.50 -15.85 11.69
CA SER A 148 6.63 -16.36 13.07
C SER A 148 7.22 -17.76 13.16
N THR A 149 7.16 -18.54 12.07
CA THR A 149 7.77 -19.87 11.96
C THR A 149 9.27 -19.82 11.68
N ASP A 150 9.79 -18.70 11.15
CA ASP A 150 11.21 -18.46 10.93
C ASP A 150 11.76 -17.51 12.01
N GLN A 151 12.46 -18.07 13.00
CA GLN A 151 12.99 -17.29 14.13
C GLN A 151 14.00 -16.22 13.70
N ALA A 152 14.76 -16.44 12.63
CA ALA A 152 15.77 -15.50 12.15
C ALA A 152 15.11 -14.29 11.49
N LEU A 153 14.03 -14.49 10.74
CA LEU A 153 13.23 -13.42 10.16
C LEU A 153 12.36 -12.71 11.21
N ALA A 154 11.75 -13.45 12.13
CA ALA A 154 10.94 -12.89 13.22
C ALA A 154 11.76 -12.02 14.18
N ALA A 155 12.99 -12.42 14.53
CA ALA A 155 13.88 -11.61 15.40
C ALA A 155 14.26 -10.25 14.81
N GLN A 156 13.99 -10.10 13.52
CA GLN A 156 14.37 -9.00 12.67
C GLN A 156 13.21 -7.97 12.56
N GLU A 157 11.99 -8.33 12.97
CA GLU A 157 10.84 -7.41 13.08
C GLU A 157 11.10 -6.29 14.11
N PRO A 158 10.73 -5.03 13.82
CA PRO A 158 10.80 -3.96 14.80
C PRO A 158 9.83 -4.23 15.96
N ARG A 159 10.15 -3.66 17.13
CA ARG A 159 9.25 -3.72 18.30
C ARG A 159 7.97 -2.96 18.01
N GLY A 160 6.82 -3.60 18.23
CA GLY A 160 5.51 -3.00 18.05
C GLY A 160 4.41 -4.04 18.19
N VAL A 161 3.16 -3.57 18.23
CA VAL A 161 1.99 -4.44 18.08
C VAL A 161 1.90 -4.83 16.62
N ARG A 162 1.83 -6.14 16.32
CA ARG A 162 1.69 -6.61 14.94
C ARG A 162 0.32 -6.20 14.38
N GLY A 163 0.37 -5.36 13.35
CA GLY A 163 -0.78 -5.04 12.51
C GLY A 163 -0.74 -5.84 11.22
N ARG A 164 -1.83 -5.79 10.47
CA ARG A 164 -1.95 -6.42 9.15
C ARG A 164 -2.61 -5.44 8.20
N TYR A 165 -2.11 -5.32 6.98
CA TYR A 165 -2.84 -4.66 5.92
C TYR A 165 -2.68 -5.43 4.63
N VAL A 166 -3.65 -5.26 3.75
CA VAL A 166 -3.56 -5.60 2.34
C VAL A 166 -3.78 -4.32 1.57
N SER A 167 -2.89 -4.01 0.63
CA SER A 167 -3.03 -2.85 -0.25
C SER A 167 -2.78 -3.23 -1.70
N VAL A 168 -3.51 -2.55 -2.58
CA VAL A 168 -3.30 -2.58 -4.02
C VAL A 168 -3.21 -1.14 -4.47
N GLU A 169 -2.16 -0.81 -5.20
CA GLU A 169 -1.98 0.46 -5.88
C GLU A 169 -1.83 0.23 -7.37
N CYS A 170 -2.39 1.12 -8.17
CA CYS A 170 -2.11 1.20 -9.59
C CYS A 170 -1.78 2.63 -9.98
N VAL A 171 -0.64 2.78 -10.62
CA VAL A 171 -0.25 3.97 -11.37
C VAL A 171 -0.54 3.67 -12.83
N LYS A 172 -1.34 4.51 -13.49
CA LYS A 172 -1.74 4.32 -14.87
C LYS A 172 -1.54 5.61 -15.66
N GLU A 173 -0.97 5.47 -16.84
CA GLU A 173 -0.86 6.58 -17.79
C GLU A 173 -2.21 6.79 -18.50
N ILE A 174 -2.77 8.00 -18.41
CA ILE A 174 -4.04 8.39 -19.04
C ILE A 174 -3.89 9.77 -19.69
N ASP A 175 -4.13 9.90 -21.00
CA ASP A 175 -4.16 11.20 -21.70
C ASP A 175 -3.02 12.19 -21.34
N SER A 176 -1.76 11.70 -21.27
CA SER A 176 -0.56 12.47 -20.85
C SER A 176 -0.54 12.90 -19.37
N LYS A 177 -1.40 12.31 -18.55
CA LYS A 177 -1.49 12.44 -17.09
C LYS A 177 -1.23 11.10 -16.42
N VAL A 178 -1.10 11.14 -15.11
CA VAL A 178 -0.97 9.95 -14.27
C VAL A 178 -2.20 9.82 -13.39
N GLU A 179 -2.93 8.72 -13.52
CA GLU A 179 -3.92 8.30 -12.55
C GLU A 179 -3.25 7.38 -11.52
N TRP A 180 -3.45 7.68 -10.25
CA TRP A 180 -3.02 6.82 -9.16
C TRP A 180 -4.23 6.44 -8.31
N THR A 181 -4.55 5.16 -8.33
CA THR A 181 -5.60 4.55 -7.51
C THR A 181 -4.97 3.67 -6.45
N MET A 182 -5.43 3.81 -5.21
CA MET A 182 -5.04 2.95 -4.09
C MET A 182 -6.29 2.41 -3.42
N ALA A 183 -6.26 1.13 -3.06
CA ALA A 183 -7.24 0.50 -2.18
C ALA A 183 -6.52 -0.27 -1.07
N THR A 184 -7.00 -0.16 0.16
CA THR A 184 -6.40 -0.84 1.32
C THR A 184 -7.44 -1.32 2.32
N ARG A 185 -7.10 -2.39 3.04
CA ARG A 185 -7.73 -2.80 4.30
C ARG A 185 -6.65 -2.89 5.34
N SER A 186 -6.93 -2.42 6.55
CA SER A 186 -5.97 -2.46 7.64
C SER A 186 -6.62 -2.88 8.94
N ALA A 187 -5.95 -3.77 9.65
CA ALA A 187 -6.21 -4.17 11.03
C ALA A 187 -4.96 -3.83 11.86
N PRO A 188 -4.92 -2.71 12.59
CA PRO A 188 -3.74 -2.28 13.34
C PRO A 188 -3.43 -3.13 14.58
N GLY A 189 -4.30 -4.11 14.89
CA GLY A 189 -4.16 -5.03 16.02
C GLY A 189 -4.31 -4.37 17.38
N GLY A 190 -4.08 -5.16 18.43
CA GLY A 190 -4.19 -4.73 19.82
C GLY A 190 -5.64 -4.40 20.21
N LEU A 191 -5.80 -3.44 21.12
CA LEU A 191 -7.08 -3.04 21.71
C LEU A 191 -7.68 -1.77 21.06
N ILE A 192 -7.26 -1.40 19.85
CA ILE A 192 -7.88 -0.27 19.14
C ILE A 192 -9.28 -0.72 18.66
N PRO A 193 -10.35 -0.03 19.07
CA PRO A 193 -11.66 -0.25 18.48
C PRO A 193 -11.63 -0.02 16.96
N SER A 194 -12.10 -0.97 16.17
CA SER A 194 -12.01 -0.93 14.70
C SER A 194 -12.58 0.35 14.09
N PHE A 195 -13.67 0.88 14.66
CA PHE A 195 -14.29 2.13 14.19
C PHE A 195 -13.33 3.34 14.24
N LEU A 196 -12.39 3.38 15.19
CA LEU A 196 -11.42 4.48 15.28
C LEU A 196 -10.38 4.38 14.17
N SER A 197 -9.84 3.19 13.91
CA SER A 197 -8.90 2.99 12.80
C SER A 197 -9.55 3.15 11.43
N GLU A 198 -10.79 2.67 11.27
CA GLU A 198 -11.53 2.76 10.01
C GLU A 198 -11.96 4.20 9.69
N SER A 199 -12.37 4.98 10.70
CA SER A 199 -12.76 6.38 10.47
C SER A 199 -11.59 7.29 10.07
N ALA A 200 -10.37 6.95 10.46
CA ALA A 200 -9.16 7.69 10.10
C ALA A 200 -8.60 7.30 8.71
N MET A 201 -8.90 6.09 8.23
CA MET A 201 -8.30 5.53 7.01
C MET A 201 -8.51 6.41 5.77
N PRO A 202 -9.71 6.97 5.50
CA PRO A 202 -9.93 7.81 4.32
C PRO A 202 -9.04 9.06 4.27
N SER A 203 -8.77 9.70 5.41
CA SER A 203 -7.86 10.87 5.45
C SER A 203 -6.43 10.42 5.20
N LYS A 204 -6.00 9.35 5.87
CA LYS A 204 -4.62 8.84 5.81
C LYS A 204 -4.20 8.46 4.39
N ILE A 205 -5.02 7.70 3.66
CA ILE A 205 -4.70 7.32 2.27
C ILE A 205 -4.67 8.50 1.28
N CYS A 206 -5.26 9.64 1.67
CA CYS A 206 -5.22 10.88 0.89
C CYS A 206 -4.04 11.77 1.29
N GLU A 207 -3.53 11.68 2.52
CA GLU A 207 -2.33 12.39 2.98
C GLU A 207 -1.06 11.94 2.22
N ASP A 208 -1.03 10.68 1.77
CA ASP A 208 0.10 10.14 0.99
C ASP A 208 0.28 10.84 -0.35
N VAL A 209 -0.80 11.38 -0.92
CA VAL A 209 -0.77 11.99 -2.27
C VAL A 209 0.10 13.24 -2.33
N PRO A 210 -0.10 14.28 -1.49
CA PRO A 210 0.80 15.42 -1.47
C PRO A 210 2.23 15.03 -1.06
N HIS A 211 2.42 14.02 -0.19
CA HIS A 211 3.76 13.57 0.20
C HIS A 211 4.55 12.98 -0.99
N VAL A 212 3.91 12.14 -1.82
CA VAL A 212 4.53 11.56 -3.01
C VAL A 212 4.85 12.64 -4.05
N VAL A 213 3.93 13.57 -4.29
CA VAL A 213 4.18 14.68 -5.23
C VAL A 213 5.36 15.54 -4.77
N GLU A 214 5.46 15.83 -3.47
CA GLU A 214 6.60 16.57 -2.91
C GLU A 214 7.91 15.79 -3.01
N TRP A 215 7.87 14.48 -2.76
CA TRP A 215 9.04 13.60 -2.92
C TRP A 215 9.54 13.62 -4.38
N ILE A 216 8.63 13.50 -5.36
CA ILE A 216 8.96 13.57 -6.79
C ILE A 216 9.62 14.92 -7.13
N LYS A 217 9.03 16.04 -6.68
CA LYS A 217 9.58 17.39 -6.89
C LYS A 217 10.98 17.54 -6.30
N THR A 218 11.20 17.00 -5.10
CA THR A 218 12.51 17.00 -4.44
C THR A 218 13.56 16.20 -5.21
N LYS A 219 13.20 15.01 -5.72
CA LYS A 219 14.11 14.17 -6.51
C LYS A 219 14.44 14.79 -7.87
N ARG A 220 13.47 15.42 -8.54
CA ARG A 220 13.70 16.21 -9.77
C ARG A 220 14.72 17.33 -9.53
N ALA A 221 14.52 18.12 -8.48
CA ALA A 221 15.42 19.23 -8.15
C ALA A 221 16.84 18.78 -7.78
N SER A 222 17.00 17.55 -7.27
CA SER A 222 18.31 16.98 -6.92
C SER A 222 19.04 16.35 -8.10
N SER A 223 18.35 16.12 -9.22
CA SER A 223 18.89 15.43 -10.42
C SER A 223 19.23 16.38 -11.57
N GLY A 224 18.90 17.67 -11.44
CA GLY A 224 19.25 18.73 -12.40
C GLY A 224 20.43 19.56 -11.92
#